data_AF-A0A922K0X7-F1
#
_entry.id   AF-A0A922K0X7-F1
#
_cell.length_a   1.000
_cell.length_b   1.000
_cell.length_c   1.000
_cell.angle_alpha   90.00
_cell.angle_beta   90.00
_cell.angle_gamma   90.00
#
_symmetry.space_group_name_H-M   'P 1'
#
loop_
_entity.id
_entity.type
_entity.pdbx_description
1 polymer ?
#
loop_
_entity_poly.entity_id
_entity_poly.type
_entity_poly.pdbx_seq_one_letter_code
_entity_poly.pdbx_strand_id
1 'polypeptide(L)'
;MCKIADEMRPHPVVISILTKLCNLIPTWKLIPTQDIIDVAFKLPETRQQIRDNPYCYKGRPRLKTGYELLRVSSELEQRLPEVSLPFIVLHGDDDRVTDKSVSKLLYDVASSHDKTFKLYPGMWHGLLYGEPSENSDRVFSDIIDWLEKRFIVGNPRLEWEQKHENDGFSTTKQNAENCK
;
A
#
# COMPACT_ATOMS: atom_id res chain seq x y z
N MET A 1 4.91 -2.15 1.26
CA MET A 1 6.23 -2.58 1.78
C MET A 1 6.04 -3.10 3.19
N CYS A 2 6.10 -4.42 3.40
CA CYS A 2 5.85 -5.06 4.70
C CYS A 2 7.11 -5.71 5.32
N LYS A 3 8.24 -5.65 4.60
CA LYS A 3 9.60 -6.01 5.02
C LYS A 3 10.58 -5.18 4.19
N ILE A 4 11.77 -4.90 4.74
CA ILE A 4 12.90 -4.33 4.00
C ILE A 4 13.75 -5.50 3.48
N ALA A 5 14.11 -5.46 2.19
CA ALA A 5 14.95 -6.48 1.57
C ALA A 5 16.27 -6.64 2.35
N ASP A 6 16.73 -7.86 2.51
CA ASP A 6 17.80 -8.18 3.46
C ASP A 6 19.12 -7.47 3.06
N GLU A 7 19.37 -7.32 1.77
CA GLU A 7 20.49 -6.60 1.16
C GLU A 7 20.42 -5.07 1.33
N MET A 8 19.22 -4.52 1.58
CA MET A 8 19.00 -3.09 1.75
C MET A 8 19.00 -2.66 3.23
N ARG A 9 19.06 -3.61 4.17
CA ARG A 9 19.07 -3.28 5.60
C ARG A 9 20.37 -2.59 6.01
N PRO A 10 20.30 -1.40 6.66
CA PRO A 10 21.49 -0.76 7.19
C PRO A 10 22.16 -1.59 8.29
N HIS A 11 23.47 -1.47 8.43
CA HIS A 11 24.21 -2.14 9.50
C HIS A 11 23.66 -1.75 10.90
N PRO A 12 23.54 -2.67 11.88
CA PRO A 12 22.93 -2.39 13.19
C PRO A 12 23.52 -1.20 13.96
N VAL A 13 24.84 -0.97 13.78
CA VAL A 13 25.53 0.19 14.36
C VAL A 13 25.03 1.50 13.77
N VAL A 14 24.80 1.54 12.44
CA VAL A 14 24.23 2.72 11.75
C VAL A 14 22.84 3.00 12.26
N ILE A 15 22.00 1.97 12.39
CA ILE A 15 20.65 2.10 12.96
C ILE A 15 20.74 2.70 14.37
N SER A 16 21.58 2.15 15.24
CA SER A 16 21.74 2.62 16.62
C SER A 16 22.17 4.09 16.72
N ILE A 17 23.09 4.54 15.85
CA ILE A 17 23.53 5.94 15.79
C ILE A 17 22.38 6.83 15.31
N LEU A 18 21.72 6.47 14.21
CA LEU A 18 20.61 7.24 13.64
C LEU A 18 19.44 7.36 14.62
N THR A 19 19.11 6.28 15.35
CA THR A 19 18.07 6.28 16.39
C THR A 19 18.38 7.26 17.52
N LYS A 20 19.63 7.35 17.98
CA LYS A 20 20.01 8.34 18.99
C LYS A 20 19.91 9.77 18.46
N LEU A 21 20.35 9.99 17.22
CA LEU A 21 20.27 11.29 16.56
C LEU A 21 18.82 11.75 16.32
N CYS A 22 17.87 10.82 16.14
CA CYS A 22 16.44 11.15 16.02
C CYS A 22 15.91 12.00 17.18
N ASN A 23 16.47 11.87 18.38
CA ASN A 23 16.01 12.64 19.55
C ASN A 23 16.51 14.09 19.56
N LEU A 24 17.60 14.37 18.83
CA LEU A 24 18.21 15.70 18.76
C LEU A 24 17.80 16.47 17.51
N ILE A 25 17.79 15.79 16.35
CA ILE A 25 17.59 16.39 15.03
C ILE A 25 16.56 15.62 14.17
N PRO A 26 15.34 15.35 14.69
CA PRO A 26 14.36 14.49 14.03
C PRO A 26 13.95 14.97 12.64
N THR A 27 13.99 16.30 12.42
CA THR A 27 13.47 16.95 11.22
C THR A 27 14.52 17.15 10.13
N TRP A 28 15.79 16.83 10.38
CA TRP A 28 16.87 17.03 9.41
C TRP A 28 16.77 16.02 8.25
N LYS A 29 16.99 16.50 7.03
CA LYS A 29 16.84 15.74 5.78
C LYS A 29 18.12 14.98 5.43
N LEU A 30 18.49 14.02 6.26
CA LEU A 30 19.80 13.35 6.19
C LEU A 30 19.77 11.94 5.58
N ILE A 31 18.60 11.31 5.48
CA ILE A 31 18.52 9.92 5.02
C ILE A 31 18.98 9.85 3.56
N PRO A 32 20.07 9.10 3.27
CA PRO A 32 20.51 8.92 1.90
C PRO A 32 19.45 8.14 1.12
N THR A 33 18.98 8.70 0.01
CA THR A 33 18.04 8.05 -0.90
C THR A 33 18.53 8.20 -2.32
N GLN A 34 18.35 7.15 -3.11
CA GLN A 34 18.53 7.21 -4.55
C GLN A 34 17.26 7.78 -5.19
N ASP A 35 17.41 8.42 -6.34
CA ASP A 35 16.26 8.76 -7.17
C ASP A 35 15.73 7.47 -7.80
N ILE A 36 14.53 7.06 -7.39
CA ILE A 36 13.92 5.82 -7.87
C ILE A 36 13.05 6.02 -9.11
N ILE A 37 12.80 7.25 -9.56
CA ILE A 37 11.84 7.52 -10.63
C ILE A 37 12.21 6.75 -11.91
N ASP A 38 13.50 6.72 -12.25
CA ASP A 38 13.99 6.08 -13.48
C ASP A 38 13.97 4.55 -13.44
N VAL A 39 13.82 3.96 -12.25
CA VAL A 39 13.72 2.49 -12.06
C VAL A 39 12.31 2.04 -11.65
N ALA A 40 11.46 2.97 -11.21
CA ALA A 40 10.09 2.69 -10.78
C ALA A 40 9.10 2.67 -11.94
N PHE A 41 9.25 3.60 -12.90
CA PHE A 41 8.29 3.80 -13.98
C PHE A 41 8.96 3.48 -15.31
N LYS A 42 8.32 2.68 -16.16
CA LYS A 42 8.89 2.21 -17.43
C LYS A 42 8.84 3.28 -18.51
N LEU A 43 7.75 4.05 -18.53
CA LEU A 43 7.48 5.09 -19.52
C LEU A 43 8.20 6.41 -19.21
N PRO A 44 9.00 6.97 -20.13
CA PRO A 44 9.70 8.25 -19.94
C PRO A 44 8.77 9.43 -19.66
N GLU A 45 7.61 9.49 -20.31
CA GLU A 45 6.60 10.53 -20.13
C GLU A 45 6.03 10.53 -18.71
N THR A 46 5.78 9.35 -18.13
CA THR A 46 5.36 9.21 -16.73
C THR A 46 6.44 9.72 -15.79
N ARG A 47 7.71 9.40 -16.05
CA ARG A 47 8.83 9.93 -15.25
C ARG A 47 8.86 11.46 -15.28
N GLN A 48 8.67 12.05 -16.45
CA GLN A 48 8.63 13.51 -16.59
C GLN A 48 7.45 14.11 -15.83
N GLN A 49 6.25 13.54 -15.96
CA GLN A 49 5.05 13.98 -15.22
C GLN A 49 5.28 13.95 -13.70
N ILE A 50 5.93 12.91 -13.17
CA ILE A 50 6.25 12.81 -11.74
C ILE A 50 7.28 13.85 -11.32
N ARG A 51 8.32 14.09 -12.15
CA ARG A 51 9.34 15.10 -11.88
C ARG A 51 8.77 16.52 -11.88
N ASP A 52 7.82 16.78 -12.77
CA ASP A 52 7.16 18.09 -12.90
C ASP A 52 6.05 18.30 -11.87
N ASN A 53 5.56 17.24 -11.23
CA ASN A 53 4.51 17.33 -10.23
C ASN A 53 4.95 18.19 -9.01
N PRO A 54 4.33 19.36 -8.76
CA PRO A 54 4.68 20.23 -7.64
C PRO A 54 4.28 19.64 -6.28
N TYR A 55 3.41 18.62 -6.26
CA TYR A 55 2.97 17.93 -5.05
C TYR A 55 3.87 16.76 -4.67
N CYS A 56 4.82 16.36 -5.53
CA CYS A 56 5.82 15.34 -5.19
C CYS A 56 6.96 15.92 -4.34
N TYR A 57 7.25 15.29 -3.21
CA TYR A 57 8.37 15.68 -2.37
C TYR A 57 9.71 15.30 -3.03
N LYS A 58 10.58 16.30 -3.28
CA LYS A 58 11.86 16.13 -3.99
C LYS A 58 13.08 16.08 -3.07
N GLY A 59 12.90 16.24 -1.76
CA GLY A 59 14.00 16.26 -0.80
C GLY A 59 14.38 14.86 -0.32
N ARG A 60 15.47 14.78 0.45
CA ARG A 60 15.77 13.57 1.23
C ARG A 60 14.75 13.38 2.35
N PRO A 61 14.40 12.13 2.74
CA PRO A 61 13.57 11.89 3.89
C PRO A 61 14.18 12.49 5.16
N ARG A 62 13.31 12.93 6.07
CA ARG A 62 13.73 13.38 7.40
C ARG A 62 14.18 12.18 8.23
N LEU A 63 15.12 12.42 9.13
CA LEU A 63 15.73 11.38 9.97
C LEU A 63 14.67 10.55 10.71
N LYS A 64 13.71 11.21 11.38
CA LYS A 64 12.63 10.52 12.08
C LYS A 64 11.71 9.73 11.14
N THR A 65 11.45 10.24 9.93
CA THR A 65 10.68 9.50 8.91
C THR A 65 11.37 8.21 8.49
N GLY A 66 12.67 8.26 8.19
CA GLY A 66 13.44 7.06 7.84
C GLY A 66 13.47 6.04 8.99
N TYR A 67 13.64 6.51 10.22
CA TYR A 67 13.59 5.66 11.41
C TYR A 67 12.22 4.97 11.59
N GLU A 68 11.11 5.71 11.45
CA GLU A 68 9.78 5.11 11.59
C GLU A 68 9.48 4.13 10.46
N LEU A 69 9.91 4.41 9.22
CA LEU A 69 9.80 3.45 8.11
C LEU A 69 10.53 2.14 8.44
N LEU A 70 11.79 2.23 8.91
CA LEU A 70 12.56 1.06 9.33
C LEU A 70 11.89 0.29 10.46
N ARG A 71 11.45 1.00 11.52
CA ARG A 71 10.80 0.40 12.69
C ARG A 71 9.52 -0.32 12.30
N VAL A 72 8.62 0.37 11.60
CA VAL A 72 7.31 -0.17 11.20
C VAL A 72 7.47 -1.32 10.22
N SER A 73 8.37 -1.24 9.23
CA SER A 73 8.60 -2.36 8.32
C SER A 73 9.15 -3.60 9.03
N SER A 74 10.01 -3.42 10.04
CA SER A 74 10.53 -4.55 10.83
C SER A 74 9.47 -5.17 11.74
N GLU A 75 8.58 -4.34 12.30
CA GLU A 75 7.44 -4.80 13.10
C GLU A 75 6.43 -5.56 12.24
N LEU A 76 6.08 -5.03 11.06
CA LEU A 76 5.14 -5.66 10.14
C LEU A 76 5.64 -7.01 9.64
N GLU A 77 6.94 -7.16 9.41
CA GLU A 77 7.55 -8.42 8.97
C GLU A 77 7.27 -9.57 9.95
N GLN A 78 7.27 -9.29 11.26
CA GLN A 78 6.99 -10.29 12.28
C GLN A 78 5.50 -10.62 12.39
N ARG A 79 4.64 -9.72 11.89
CA ARG A 79 3.19 -9.77 12.01
C ARG A 79 2.48 -10.15 10.71
N LEU A 80 3.21 -10.48 9.65
CA LEU A 80 2.62 -10.97 8.40
C LEU A 80 1.65 -12.15 8.61
N PRO A 81 1.93 -13.13 9.51
CA PRO A 81 0.99 -14.21 9.78
C PRO A 81 -0.35 -13.74 10.35
N GLU A 82 -0.42 -12.57 10.99
CA GLU A 82 -1.66 -12.02 11.56
C GLU A 82 -2.64 -11.52 10.50
N VAL A 83 -2.21 -11.35 9.24
CA VAL A 83 -3.08 -10.87 8.16
C VAL A 83 -4.12 -11.95 7.82
N SER A 84 -5.36 -11.72 8.25
CA SER A 84 -6.49 -12.65 8.11
C SER A 84 -7.58 -12.19 7.15
N LEU A 85 -7.62 -10.90 6.80
CA LEU A 85 -8.59 -10.34 5.87
C LEU A 85 -8.36 -10.86 4.44
N PRO A 86 -9.41 -10.92 3.59
CA PRO A 86 -9.23 -11.17 2.16
C PRO A 86 -8.31 -10.13 1.50
N PHE A 87 -7.36 -10.56 0.67
CA PHE A 87 -6.47 -9.63 -0.02
C PHE A 87 -5.98 -10.13 -1.39
N ILE A 88 -5.56 -9.19 -2.23
CA ILE A 88 -4.82 -9.44 -3.47
C ILE A 88 -3.47 -8.74 -3.43
N VAL A 89 -2.42 -9.46 -3.81
CA VAL A 89 -1.07 -8.94 -4.00
C VAL A 89 -0.79 -8.89 -5.50
N LEU A 90 -0.40 -7.71 -5.97
CA LEU A 90 -0.07 -7.41 -7.36
C LEU A 90 1.37 -6.94 -7.40
N HIS A 91 2.22 -7.55 -8.23
CA HIS A 91 3.63 -7.22 -8.26
C HIS A 91 4.21 -7.34 -9.68
N GLY A 92 5.06 -6.39 -10.08
CA GLY A 92 5.78 -6.43 -11.36
C GLY A 92 7.01 -7.32 -11.28
N ASP A 93 7.20 -8.23 -12.22
CA ASP A 93 8.31 -9.19 -12.16
C ASP A 93 9.70 -8.51 -12.25
N ASP A 94 9.76 -7.35 -12.90
CA ASP A 94 10.95 -6.51 -13.06
C ASP A 94 10.93 -5.28 -12.13
N ASP A 95 10.13 -5.30 -11.06
CA ASP A 95 10.18 -4.26 -10.03
C ASP A 95 11.56 -4.24 -9.34
N ARG A 96 12.21 -3.07 -9.42
CA ARG A 96 13.53 -2.81 -8.80
C ARG A 96 13.45 -1.93 -7.55
N VAL A 97 12.26 -1.46 -7.19
CA VAL A 97 11.98 -0.60 -6.04
C VAL A 97 11.54 -1.45 -4.85
N THR A 98 10.70 -2.45 -5.09
CA THR A 98 10.26 -3.40 -4.07
C THR A 98 10.54 -4.83 -4.46
N ASP A 99 10.91 -5.65 -3.47
CA ASP A 99 11.26 -7.05 -3.71
C ASP A 99 10.01 -7.93 -3.81
N LYS A 100 9.82 -8.58 -4.97
CA LYS A 100 8.75 -9.55 -5.23
C LYS A 100 8.78 -10.75 -4.28
N SER A 101 9.95 -11.13 -3.77
CA SER A 101 10.10 -12.21 -2.78
C SER A 101 9.36 -11.89 -1.48
N VAL A 102 9.34 -10.62 -1.07
CA VAL A 102 8.61 -10.15 0.12
C VAL A 102 7.10 -10.19 -0.12
N SER A 103 6.64 -9.82 -1.31
CA SER A 103 5.24 -9.94 -1.68
C SER A 103 4.78 -11.41 -1.70
N LYS A 104 5.64 -12.32 -2.18
CA LYS A 104 5.39 -13.77 -2.10
C LYS A 104 5.37 -14.28 -0.66
N LEU A 105 6.31 -13.81 0.18
CA LEU A 105 6.35 -14.15 1.60
C LEU A 105 5.04 -13.78 2.30
N LEU A 106 4.52 -12.57 2.10
CA LEU A 106 3.23 -12.16 2.66
C LEU A 106 2.11 -13.12 2.22
N TYR A 107 2.04 -13.45 0.93
CA TYR A 107 1.06 -14.41 0.43
C TYR A 107 1.19 -15.78 1.11
N ASP A 108 2.40 -16.26 1.32
CA ASP A 108 2.63 -17.59 1.89
C ASP A 108 2.27 -17.66 3.37
N VAL A 109 2.73 -16.69 4.17
CA VAL A 109 2.65 -16.78 5.64
C VAL A 109 1.37 -16.21 6.24
N ALA A 110 0.65 -15.34 5.52
CA ALA A 110 -0.58 -14.74 6.03
C ALA A 110 -1.65 -15.80 6.37
N SER A 111 -2.37 -15.62 7.48
CA SER A 111 -3.45 -16.54 7.91
C SER A 111 -4.71 -16.46 7.05
N SER A 112 -4.83 -15.46 6.17
CA SER A 112 -5.99 -15.30 5.28
C SER A 112 -6.23 -16.54 4.41
N HIS A 113 -7.47 -17.03 4.43
CA HIS A 113 -7.93 -18.11 3.55
C HIS A 113 -8.26 -17.62 2.15
N ASP A 114 -8.53 -16.31 2.01
CA ASP A 114 -8.94 -15.71 0.76
C ASP A 114 -7.88 -14.72 0.27
N LYS A 115 -6.83 -15.26 -0.33
CA LYS A 115 -5.68 -14.49 -0.80
C LYS A 115 -5.34 -14.84 -2.24
N THR A 116 -4.97 -13.82 -3.01
CA THR A 116 -4.56 -13.97 -4.41
C THR A 116 -3.20 -13.29 -4.61
N PHE A 117 -2.31 -13.92 -5.38
CA PHE A 117 -1.02 -13.35 -5.77
C PHE A 117 -0.92 -13.34 -7.29
N LYS A 118 -0.66 -12.17 -7.87
CA LYS A 118 -0.42 -11.98 -9.31
C LYS A 118 0.93 -11.32 -9.53
N LEU A 119 1.80 -12.03 -10.23
CA LEU A 119 3.07 -11.54 -10.71
C LEU A 119 2.94 -11.23 -12.21
N TYR A 120 3.34 -10.03 -12.61
CA TYR A 120 3.22 -9.57 -14.00
C TYR A 120 4.58 -9.55 -14.70
N PRO A 121 4.85 -10.50 -15.61
CA PRO A 121 6.14 -10.59 -16.31
C PRO A 121 6.51 -9.29 -17.04
N GLY A 122 7.74 -8.82 -16.85
CA GLY A 122 8.29 -7.65 -17.54
C GLY A 122 7.74 -6.29 -17.09
N MET A 123 6.80 -6.26 -16.14
CA MET A 123 6.24 -5.03 -15.58
C MET A 123 7.07 -4.55 -14.39
N TRP A 124 7.18 -3.23 -14.23
CA TRP A 124 7.97 -2.54 -13.21
C TRP A 124 7.11 -2.17 -11.99
N HIS A 125 7.62 -1.29 -11.11
CA HIS A 125 6.96 -0.87 -9.87
C HIS A 125 5.61 -0.17 -10.11
N GLY A 126 5.56 0.72 -11.10
CA GLY A 126 4.41 1.58 -11.39
C GLY A 126 3.25 0.88 -12.11
N LEU A 127 2.73 -0.23 -11.59
CA LEU A 127 1.74 -1.08 -12.29
C LEU A 127 0.47 -0.36 -12.79
N LEU A 128 0.04 0.71 -12.13
CA LEU A 128 -1.23 1.41 -12.43
C LEU A 128 -1.05 2.71 -13.24
N TYR A 129 0.19 3.15 -13.47
CA TYR A 129 0.44 4.48 -14.04
C TYR A 129 1.79 4.63 -14.78
N GLY A 130 2.72 3.70 -14.59
CA GLY A 130 4.08 3.70 -15.15
C GLY A 130 4.34 2.67 -16.23
N GLU A 131 3.29 1.97 -16.66
CA GLU A 131 3.32 0.90 -17.65
C GLU A 131 2.49 1.30 -18.88
N PRO A 132 2.71 0.69 -20.06
CA PRO A 132 1.82 0.84 -21.21
C PRO A 132 0.35 0.67 -20.82
N SER A 133 -0.56 1.35 -21.53
CA SER A 133 -2.00 1.34 -21.21
C SER A 133 -2.55 -0.07 -21.12
N GLU A 134 -2.18 -0.97 -22.03
CA GLU A 134 -2.66 -2.35 -22.06
C GLU A 134 -2.26 -3.13 -20.80
N ASN A 135 -1.05 -2.87 -20.29
CA ASN A 135 -0.56 -3.47 -19.05
C ASN A 135 -1.32 -2.92 -17.84
N SER A 136 -1.49 -1.59 -17.76
CA SER A 136 -2.21 -0.95 -16.66
C SER A 136 -3.69 -1.37 -16.64
N ASP A 137 -4.35 -1.41 -17.80
CA ASP A 137 -5.74 -1.83 -17.97
C ASP A 137 -5.94 -3.28 -17.54
N ARG A 138 -5.00 -4.17 -17.86
CA ARG A 138 -5.01 -5.55 -17.36
C ARG A 138 -4.95 -5.61 -15.84
N VAL A 139 -4.09 -4.80 -15.20
CA VAL A 139 -4.00 -4.74 -13.73
C VAL A 139 -5.30 -4.22 -13.13
N PHE A 140 -5.91 -3.19 -13.72
CA PHE A 140 -7.21 -2.67 -13.29
C PHE A 140 -8.33 -3.71 -13.43
N SER A 141 -8.41 -4.40 -14.57
CA SER A 141 -9.37 -5.50 -14.78
C SER A 141 -9.19 -6.58 -13.72
N ASP A 142 -7.95 -6.96 -13.42
CA ASP A 142 -7.65 -7.97 -12.41
C ASP A 142 -8.07 -7.56 -10.99
N ILE A 143 -7.98 -6.26 -10.66
CA ILE A 143 -8.49 -5.69 -9.39
C ILE A 143 -10.03 -5.75 -9.37
N ILE A 144 -10.67 -5.28 -10.43
CA ILE A 144 -12.14 -5.22 -10.52
C ILE A 144 -12.73 -6.62 -10.44
N ASP A 145 -12.23 -7.56 -11.25
CA ASP A 145 -12.67 -8.97 -11.24
C ASP A 145 -12.48 -9.62 -9.87
N TRP A 146 -11.42 -9.25 -9.14
CA TRP A 146 -11.18 -9.74 -7.79
C TRP A 146 -12.21 -9.17 -6.80
N LEU A 147 -12.53 -7.88 -6.91
CA LEU A 147 -13.55 -7.24 -6.08
C LEU A 147 -14.95 -7.79 -6.37
N GLU A 148 -15.34 -7.90 -7.65
CA GLU A 148 -16.67 -8.37 -8.06
C GLU A 148 -17.00 -9.77 -7.53
N LYS A 149 -16.02 -10.68 -7.49
CA LYS A 149 -16.19 -12.02 -6.92
C LYS A 149 -16.52 -12.03 -5.43
N ARG A 150 -16.18 -10.95 -4.72
CA ARG A 150 -16.43 -10.75 -3.28
C ARG A 150 -17.61 -9.81 -3.04
N PHE A 151 -18.05 -9.14 -4.09
CA PHE A 151 -19.29 -8.38 -4.14
C PHE A 151 -20.45 -9.28 -4.56
N ILE A 152 -20.73 -10.36 -3.81
CA ILE A 152 -21.96 -11.12 -4.02
C ILE A 152 -23.07 -10.46 -3.20
N VAL A 153 -23.94 -9.72 -3.91
CA VAL A 153 -25.26 -9.20 -3.51
C VAL A 153 -25.49 -9.18 -2.00
N GLY A 154 -24.78 -8.30 -1.29
CA GLY A 154 -25.28 -7.82 -0.01
C GLY A 154 -26.69 -7.28 -0.27
N ASN A 155 -27.68 -7.68 0.53
CA ASN A 155 -28.98 -7.03 0.46
C ASN A 155 -28.70 -5.54 0.73
N PRO A 156 -28.80 -4.64 -0.25
CA PRO A 156 -28.33 -3.26 -0.09
C PRO A 156 -29.05 -2.59 1.09
N ARG A 157 -30.26 -3.09 1.37
CA ARG A 157 -31.07 -2.75 2.53
C ARG A 157 -30.42 -3.13 3.86
N LEU A 158 -29.85 -4.33 4.01
CA LEU A 158 -29.18 -4.75 5.25
C LEU A 158 -27.91 -3.95 5.50
N GLU A 159 -27.12 -3.67 4.45
CA GLU A 159 -25.93 -2.81 4.59
C GLU A 159 -26.31 -1.37 4.94
N TRP A 160 -27.37 -0.82 4.32
CA TRP A 160 -27.88 0.51 4.65
C TRP A 160 -28.46 0.57 6.07
N GLU A 161 -29.23 -0.43 6.49
CA GLU A 161 -29.79 -0.53 7.84
C GLU A 161 -28.65 -0.60 8.89
N GLN A 162 -27.64 -1.45 8.67
CA GLN A 162 -26.46 -1.54 9.54
C GLN A 162 -25.66 -0.24 9.57
N LYS A 163 -25.49 0.42 8.41
CA LYS A 163 -24.81 1.72 8.34
C LYS A 163 -25.60 2.79 9.08
N HIS A 164 -26.91 2.88 8.88
CA HIS A 164 -27.78 3.84 9.57
C HIS A 164 -27.78 3.63 11.10
N GLU A 165 -27.84 2.38 11.55
CA GLU A 165 -27.75 2.05 12.98
C GLU A 165 -26.39 2.45 13.58
N ASN A 166 -25.29 2.14 12.91
CA ASN A 166 -23.94 2.47 13.38
C ASN A 166 -23.62 3.98 13.28
N ASP A 167 -24.17 4.68 12.30
CA ASP A 167 -24.05 6.13 12.14
C ASP A 167 -25.00 6.91 13.10
N GLY A 168 -25.81 6.20 13.90
CA GLY A 168 -26.67 6.79 14.94
C GLY A 168 -27.97 7.41 14.40
N PHE A 169 -28.33 7.15 13.15
CA PHE A 169 -29.58 7.62 12.55
C PHE A 169 -30.72 6.68 12.94
N SER A 170 -31.26 6.85 14.14
CA SER A 170 -32.49 6.20 14.55
C SER A 170 -33.64 6.68 13.66
N THR A 171 -34.31 5.78 12.92
CA THR A 171 -35.52 6.12 12.17
C THR A 171 -36.61 6.56 13.14
N THR A 172 -36.75 7.87 13.33
CA THR A 172 -37.92 8.46 13.96
C THR A 172 -39.11 8.19 13.05
N LYS A 173 -39.87 7.12 13.31
CA LYS A 173 -41.23 6.99 12.79
C LYS A 173 -42.06 8.12 13.40
N GLN A 174 -42.19 9.24 12.69
CA GLN A 174 -43.22 10.23 12.98
C GLN A 174 -44.58 9.57 12.68
N ASN A 175 -45.30 9.25 13.75
CA ASN A 175 -46.70 8.86 13.71
C ASN A 175 -47.52 10.02 13.11
N ALA A 176 -47.97 9.85 11.88
CA ALA A 176 -49.05 10.65 11.31
C ALA A 176 -50.39 10.10 11.81
N GLU A 177 -50.76 10.43 13.05
CA GLU A 177 -52.13 10.31 13.54
C GLU A 177 -52.47 11.58 14.32
N ASN A 178 -53.08 12.54 13.64
CA ASN A 178 -54.12 13.41 14.17
C ASN A 178 -54.75 14.20 13.03
N CYS A 179 -55.68 13.54 12.33
CA CYS A 179 -56.77 14.23 11.65
C CYS A 179 -58.03 13.98 12.50
N LYS A 180 -58.44 15.00 13.25
CA LYS A 180 -59.81 15.22 13.72
C LYS A 180 -60.10 16.70 13.64
#